data_AF-H1LHW8-F1
#
_entry.id   AF-H1LHW8-F1
#
_cell.length_a   1.000
_cell.length_b   1.000
_cell.length_c   1.000
_cell.angle_alpha   90.00
_cell.angle_beta   90.00
_cell.angle_gamma   90.00
#
_symmetry.space_group_name_H-M   'P 1'
#
loop_
_entity.id
_entity.type
_entity.pdbx_description
1 polymer ?
#
loop_
_entity_poly.entity_id
_entity_poly.type
_entity_poly.pdbx_seq_one_letter_code
_entity_poly.pdbx_strand_id
1 'polypeptide(L)' 'MMNEHKLRAIVETFAKYNIKIETDKLKLTKVNGHPVDFDATKYMQDQLIELICKVMANQLVAEVWKKE' A
#
# COMPACT_ATOMS: atom_id res chain seq x y z
N MET A 1 17.35 -5.97 3.08
CA MET A 1 16.40 -6.21 1.97
C MET A 1 15.00 -6.46 2.51
N MET A 2 13.98 -6.23 1.69
CA MET A 2 12.58 -6.55 1.99
C MET A 2 12.42 -8.07 2.13
N ASN A 3 11.56 -8.51 3.05
CA ASN A 3 11.17 -9.91 3.19
C ASN A 3 9.69 -9.99 3.61
N GLU A 4 9.13 -11.19 3.61
CA GLU A 4 7.70 -11.39 3.87
C GLU A 4 7.30 -10.94 5.28
N HIS A 5 8.19 -11.10 6.26
CA HIS A 5 7.92 -10.66 7.63
C HIS A 5 7.79 -9.13 7.73
N LYS A 6 8.67 -8.38 7.06
CA LYS A 6 8.61 -6.92 7.00
C LYS A 6 7.39 -6.44 6.24
N LEU A 7 7.09 -7.05 5.08
CA LEU A 7 5.90 -6.72 4.32
C LEU A 7 4.63 -6.96 5.15
N ARG A 8 4.56 -8.09 5.86
CA ARG A 8 3.46 -8.39 6.76
C ARG A 8 3.34 -7.36 7.88
N ALA A 9 4.44 -6.96 8.51
CA ALA A 9 4.42 -5.90 9.53
C ALA A 9 3.88 -4.57 8.99
N ILE A 10 4.23 -4.22 7.75
CA ILE A 10 3.69 -3.03 7.06
C ILE A 10 2.17 -3.19 6.87
N VAL A 11 1.72 -4.31 6.29
CA VAL A 11 0.28 -4.58 6.05
C VAL A 11 -0.52 -4.55 7.36
N GLU A 12 -0.02 -5.19 8.42
CA GLU A 12 -0.66 -5.19 9.74
C GLU A 12 -0.69 -3.79 10.36
N THR A 13 0.34 -2.98 10.14
CA THR A 13 0.37 -1.58 10.60
C THR A 13 -0.68 -0.76 9.88
N PHE A 14 -0.79 -0.87 8.55
CA PHE A 14 -1.80 -0.18 7.76
C PHE A 14 -3.23 -0.62 8.12
N ALA A 15 -3.43 -1.90 8.45
CA ALA A 15 -4.73 -2.40 8.90
C ALA A 15 -5.24 -1.69 10.18
N LYS A 16 -4.35 -1.26 11.09
CA LYS A 16 -4.74 -0.48 12.28
C LYS A 16 -5.38 0.87 11.94
N TYR A 17 -5.08 1.40 10.76
CA TYR A 17 -5.64 2.64 10.22
C TYR A 17 -6.84 2.38 9.28
N ASN A 18 -7.43 1.18 9.30
CA ASN A 18 -8.50 0.72 8.41
C ASN A 18 -8.11 0.67 6.92
N ILE A 19 -6.82 0.59 6.62
CA ILE A 19 -6.32 0.50 5.24
C ILE A 19 -6.11 -0.97 4.91
N LYS A 20 -6.88 -1.47 3.92
CA LYS A 20 -6.77 -2.85 3.45
C LYS A 20 -5.73 -2.95 2.36
N ILE A 21 -4.71 -3.79 2.55
CA ILE A 21 -3.68 -4.06 1.54
C ILE A 21 -3.73 -5.54 1.20
N GLU A 22 -3.94 -5.86 -0.08
CA GLU A 22 -3.85 -7.23 -0.60
C GLU A 22 -2.46 -7.44 -1.20
N THR A 23 -1.84 -8.56 -0.84
CA THR A 23 -0.52 -8.94 -1.30
C THR A 23 -0.53 -10.36 -1.87
N ASP A 24 0.16 -10.56 -2.98
CA ASP A 24 0.53 -11.88 -3.50
C ASP A 24 2.04 -12.07 -3.27
N LYS A 25 2.40 -12.88 -2.27
CA LYS A 25 3.78 -13.05 -1.79
C LYS A 25 4.41 -11.71 -1.41
N LEU A 26 5.42 -11.25 -2.17
CA LEU A 26 6.12 -9.99 -1.99
C LEU A 26 5.60 -8.87 -2.89
N LYS A 27 4.45 -9.06 -3.54
CA LYS A 27 3.86 -8.09 -4.45
C LYS A 27 2.58 -7.52 -3.84
N LEU A 28 2.44 -6.20 -3.80
CA LEU A 28 1.17 -5.56 -3.47
C LEU A 28 0.32 -5.58 -4.73
N THR A 29 -0.91 -6.08 -4.59
CA THR A 29 -1.86 -6.25 -5.69
C THR A 29 -3.04 -5.29 -5.57
N LYS A 30 -3.44 -4.93 -4.34
CA LYS A 30 -4.47 -3.89 -4.12
C LYS A 30 -4.20 -3.08 -2.86
N VAL A 31 -4.58 -1.82 -2.90
CA VAL A 31 -4.65 -0.92 -1.73
C VAL A 31 -6.05 -0.31 -1.70
N ASN A 32 -6.79 -0.58 -0.63
CA ASN A 32 -8.16 -0.14 -0.39
C ASN A 32 -9.13 -0.46 -1.55
N GLY A 33 -8.98 -1.66 -2.14
CA GLY A 33 -9.79 -2.10 -3.29
C GLY A 33 -9.32 -1.56 -4.65
N HIS A 34 -8.40 -0.60 -4.69
CA HIS A 34 -7.78 -0.15 -5.93
C HIS A 34 -6.64 -1.08 -6.34
N PRO A 35 -6.59 -1.53 -7.61
CA PRO A 35 -5.50 -2.36 -8.10
C PRO A 35 -4.20 -1.57 -8.10
N VAL A 36 -3.15 -2.19 -7.59
CA VAL A 36 -1.79 -1.69 -7.64
C VAL A 36 -0.85 -2.80 -8.13
N ASP A 37 0.27 -2.42 -8.74
CA ASP A 37 1.31 -3.36 -9.13
C ASP A 37 2.64 -2.86 -8.55
N PHE A 38 2.92 -3.26 -7.31
CA PHE A 38 4.20 -2.94 -6.66
C PHE A 38 4.91 -4.20 -6.21
N ASP A 39 6.11 -4.39 -6.74
CA ASP A 39 7.03 -5.44 -6.29
C ASP A 39 7.83 -4.94 -5.09
N ALA A 40 7.50 -5.41 -3.89
CA ALA A 40 8.14 -4.97 -2.64
C ALA A 40 9.63 -5.35 -2.58
N THR A 41 10.11 -6.29 -3.41
CA THR A 41 11.53 -6.66 -3.44
C THR A 41 12.43 -5.53 -3.94
N LYS A 42 11.86 -4.59 -4.71
CA LYS A 42 12.58 -3.45 -5.30
C LYS A 42 12.70 -2.25 -4.36
N TYR A 43 12.08 -2.32 -3.18
CA TYR A 43 11.97 -1.18 -2.27
C TYR A 43 12.47 -1.52 -0.88
N MET A 44 13.01 -0.51 -0.20
CA MET A 44 13.20 -0.56 1.24
C MET A 44 11.86 -0.35 1.96
N GLN A 45 11.83 -0.67 3.25
CA GLN A 45 10.61 -0.65 4.06
C GLN A 45 9.97 0.74 4.13
N ASP A 46 10.78 1.76 4.36
CA ASP A 46 10.42 3.17 4.34
C ASP A 46 9.88 3.60 2.97
N GLN A 47 10.57 3.25 1.88
CA GLN A 47 10.17 3.58 0.52
C GLN A 47 8.82 2.96 0.15
N LEU A 48 8.58 1.71 0.57
CA LEU A 48 7.32 1.03 0.31
C LEU A 48 6.16 1.69 1.07
N ILE A 49 6.38 2.05 2.33
CA ILE A 49 5.40 2.80 3.14
C ILE A 49 5.07 4.13 2.45
N GLU A 50 6.08 4.86 2.00
CA GLU A 50 5.90 6.15 1.31
C GLU A 50 5.09 5.99 0.02
N LEU A 51 5.35 4.93 -0.77
CA LEU A 51 4.61 4.63 -1.99
C LEU A 51 3.13 4.33 -1.71
N ILE A 52 2.84 3.51 -0.70
CA ILE A 52 1.46 3.20 -0.30
C ILE A 52 0.74 4.49 0.10
N CYS A 53 1.38 5.35 0.91
CA CYS A 53 0.82 6.63 1.31
C CYS A 53 0.55 7.56 0.11
N LYS A 54 1.45 7.62 -0.88
CA LYS A 54 1.23 8.41 -2.11
C LYS A 54 0.04 7.90 -2.92
N VAL A 55 -0.09 6.58 -3.06
CA VAL A 55 -1.24 5.97 -3.73
C VAL A 55 -2.54 6.34 -3.03
N MET A 56 -2.56 6.26 -1.71
CA MET A 56 -3.72 6.67 -0.91
C MET A 56 -4.03 8.17 -1.03
N ALA A 57 -3.02 9.03 -1.02
CA ALA A 57 -3.22 10.47 -1.20
C ALA A 57 -3.89 10.76 -2.55
N ASN A 58 -3.42 10.11 -3.63
CA ASN A 58 -4.02 10.25 -4.95
C ASN A 58 -5.47 9.75 -4.99
N GLN A 59 -5.76 8.62 -4.32
CA GLN A 59 -7.12 8.11 -4.20
C GLN A 59 -8.03 9.10 -3.47
N LEU A 60 -7.58 9.64 -2.34
CA LEU A 60 -8.34 10.62 -1.56
C LEU A 60 -8.64 11.88 -2.38
N VAL A 61 -7.64 12.43 -3.08
CA VAL A 61 -7.82 13.60 -3.96
C VAL A 61 -8.86 13.30 -5.05
N ALA A 62 -8.75 12.15 -5.71
CA ALA A 62 -9.69 11.75 -6.76
C ALA A 62 -11.12 11.54 -6.21
N GLU A 63 -11.27 11.02 -4.99
CA GLU A 63 -12.57 10.88 -4.34
C GLU A 63 -13.20 12.23 -3.96
N VAL A 64 -12.39 13.18 -3.48
CA VAL A 64 -12.85 14.54 -3.17
C VAL A 64 -13.35 15.22 -4.45
N TRP A 65 -12.56 15.18 -5.52
CA TRP A 65 -12.95 15.75 -6.81
C TRP A 65 -14.23 15.15 -7.40
N LYS A 66 -14.56 13.90 -7.10
CA LYS A 66 -15.81 13.27 -7.55
C LYS A 66 -17.05 13.69 -6.74
N LYS A 67 -16.84 14.30 -5.57
CA LYS A 67 -17.89 14.74 -4.65
C LYS A 67 -18.12 16.27 -4.72
N GLU A 68 -17.21 17.00 -5.37
CA GLU A 68 -17.41 18.37 -5.83
C GLU A 68 -18.32 18.40 -7.07
#